data_AF-A0A0R1NKZ8-F1
#
_entry.id   AF-A0A0R1NKZ8-F1
#
_cell.length_a   1.000
_cell.length_b   1.000
_cell.length_c   1.000
_cell.angle_alpha   90.00
_cell.angle_beta   90.00
_cell.angle_gamma   90.00
#
_symmetry.space_group_name_H-M   'P 1'
#
loop_
_entity.id
_entity.type
_entity.pdbx_description
1 polymer ?
#
loop_
_entity_poly.entity_id
_entity_poly.type
_entity_poly.pdbx_seq_one_letter_code
_entity_poly.pdbx_strand_id
1 'polypeptide(L)'
;MYKKMIIMLVTVVTFIVSFNINALTASAVPLDHYHIVITYTKPYKKYIGHKYSNWNTIYSAKKKTKSTFSKSVTWANSLTGNVSLSKGKLTALLGFNVTWSDTVTINVPFSFNGKYRQKVQYRKRYRKYKITRIEYLKIVGSSTQKKHLKAFAYKYDGVVSRVVRDK
;
A
#
# COMPACT_ATOMS: atom_id res chain seq x y z
N MET A 1 -16.24 34.98 -9.42
CA MET A 1 -15.09 34.38 -8.70
C MET A 1 -14.12 33.58 -9.58
N TYR A 2 -14.38 33.36 -10.88
CA TYR A 2 -13.48 32.58 -11.76
C TYR A 2 -12.28 33.35 -12.35
N LYS A 3 -12.34 34.69 -12.43
CA LYS A 3 -11.26 35.50 -13.03
C LYS A 3 -9.95 35.55 -12.20
N LYS A 4 -10.02 35.45 -10.87
CA LYS A 4 -8.82 35.47 -9.99
C LYS A 4 -8.09 34.12 -9.93
N MET A 5 -8.78 33.00 -10.11
CA MET A 5 -8.17 31.67 -10.14
C MET A 5 -7.36 31.40 -11.42
N ILE A 6 -7.80 31.92 -12.57
CA ILE A 6 -7.08 31.77 -13.85
C ILE A 6 -5.77 32.55 -13.83
N ILE A 7 -5.76 33.76 -13.27
CA ILE A 7 -4.56 34.61 -13.18
C ILE A 7 -3.50 33.95 -12.27
N MET A 8 -3.92 33.32 -11.17
CA MET A 8 -3.01 32.62 -10.24
C MET A 8 -2.45 31.32 -10.83
N LEU A 9 -3.24 30.61 -11.66
CA LEU A 9 -2.77 29.43 -12.37
C LEU A 9 -1.75 29.79 -13.47
N VAL A 10 -1.98 30.90 -14.18
CA VAL A 10 -1.08 31.40 -15.23
C VAL A 10 0.24 31.91 -14.65
N THR A 11 0.24 32.55 -13.46
CA THR A 11 1.48 33.04 -12.82
C THR A 11 2.34 31.93 -12.20
N VAL A 12 1.74 30.84 -11.70
CA VAL A 12 2.53 29.71 -11.17
C VAL A 12 3.15 28.88 -12.30
N VAL A 13 2.46 28.75 -13.44
CA VAL A 13 2.99 28.07 -14.62
C VAL A 13 4.11 28.90 -15.26
N THR A 14 4.00 30.23 -15.33
CA THR A 14 5.10 31.07 -15.84
C THR A 14 6.31 31.05 -14.91
N PHE A 15 6.15 31.03 -13.59
CA PHE A 15 7.31 30.99 -12.66
C PHE A 15 8.12 29.68 -12.77
N ILE A 16 7.48 28.55 -13.05
CA ILE A 16 8.16 27.25 -13.27
C ILE A 16 8.90 27.24 -14.62
N VAL A 17 8.40 27.97 -15.62
CA VAL A 17 9.05 28.11 -16.93
C VAL A 17 10.19 29.14 -16.89
N SER A 18 10.06 30.23 -16.11
CA SER A 18 11.10 31.27 -15.98
C SER A 18 12.33 30.81 -15.19
N PHE A 19 12.19 29.85 -14.27
CA PHE A 19 13.35 29.22 -13.62
C PHE A 19 14.15 28.26 -14.53
N ASN A 20 13.71 28.06 -15.77
CA ASN A 20 14.31 27.08 -16.69
C ASN A 20 14.98 27.67 -17.95
N ILE A 21 15.11 28.99 -18.10
CA ILE A 21 15.69 29.54 -19.35
C ILE A 21 16.93 30.42 -19.11
N ASN A 22 17.07 31.11 -17.98
CA ASN A 22 18.21 32.02 -17.77
C ASN A 22 19.52 31.35 -17.29
N ALA A 23 19.58 30.02 -17.24
CA ALA A 23 20.83 29.28 -17.10
C ALA A 23 21.35 28.72 -18.44
N LEU A 24 20.67 29.01 -19.55
CA LEU A 24 20.96 28.43 -20.87
C LEU A 24 21.36 29.49 -21.91
N THR A 25 22.34 30.32 -21.59
CA THR A 25 23.04 31.15 -22.60
C THR A 25 24.54 31.07 -22.42
N ALA A 26 25.12 29.94 -22.81
CA ALA A 26 26.45 29.85 -23.44
C ALA A 26 26.78 28.39 -23.81
N SER A 27 26.20 27.94 -24.92
CA SER A 27 26.78 26.95 -25.87
C SER A 27 25.62 26.38 -26.66
N ALA A 28 25.64 26.56 -27.98
CA ALA A 28 24.75 25.86 -28.89
C ALA A 28 25.10 24.37 -28.87
N VAL A 29 24.56 23.65 -27.88
CA VAL A 29 24.61 22.20 -27.84
C VAL A 29 23.33 21.72 -28.53
N PRO A 30 23.42 20.89 -29.60
CA PRO A 30 22.26 20.34 -30.29
C PRO A 30 21.27 19.71 -29.30
N LEU A 31 19.96 19.89 -29.53
CA LEU A 31 18.88 19.30 -28.71
C LEU A 31 19.02 17.76 -28.54
N ASP A 32 19.84 17.12 -29.38
CA ASP A 32 20.20 15.69 -29.33
C ASP A 32 21.13 15.30 -28.16
N HIS A 33 21.61 16.23 -27.33
CA HIS A 33 22.62 15.94 -26.29
C HIS A 33 22.09 15.74 -24.86
N TYR A 34 20.82 16.01 -24.58
CA TYR A 34 20.25 15.79 -23.24
C TYR A 34 19.49 14.46 -23.17
N HIS A 35 20.23 13.37 -23.04
CA HIS A 35 19.62 12.07 -22.74
C HIS A 35 19.31 11.94 -21.24
N ILE A 36 18.03 11.77 -20.89
CA ILE A 36 17.62 11.37 -19.55
C ILE A 36 17.66 9.85 -19.47
N VAL A 37 18.59 9.31 -18.70
CA VAL A 37 18.71 7.88 -18.45
C VAL A 37 18.17 7.60 -17.05
N ILE A 38 17.08 6.83 -16.98
CA ILE A 38 16.54 6.32 -15.73
C ILE A 38 16.99 4.88 -15.56
N THR A 39 17.86 4.65 -14.58
CA THR A 39 18.24 3.29 -14.17
C THR A 39 17.71 2.99 -12.79
N TYR A 40 17.58 1.71 -12.49
CA TYR A 40 17.07 1.28 -11.21
C TYR A 40 17.89 0.13 -10.66
N THR A 41 18.06 0.12 -9.34
CA THR A 41 18.65 -1.06 -8.68
C THR A 41 17.71 -2.25 -8.76
N LYS A 42 18.29 -3.45 -8.54
CA LYS A 42 17.50 -4.64 -8.22
C LYS A 42 16.62 -4.33 -7.00
N PRO A 43 15.30 -4.58 -7.06
CA PRO A 43 14.43 -4.38 -5.92
C PRO A 43 14.73 -5.43 -4.84
N TYR A 44 14.63 -5.04 -3.58
CA TYR A 44 14.72 -5.96 -2.46
C TYR A 44 13.42 -5.99 -1.67
N LYS A 45 13.08 -7.15 -1.09
CA LYS A 45 11.96 -7.32 -0.16
C LYS A 45 12.48 -7.70 1.23
N LYS A 46 11.78 -7.22 2.26
CA LYS A 46 12.02 -7.59 3.66
C LYS A 46 10.70 -7.84 4.36
N TYR A 47 10.56 -8.96 5.06
CA TYR A 47 9.45 -9.18 5.98
C TYR A 47 9.62 -8.28 7.21
N ILE A 48 8.58 -7.56 7.60
CA ILE A 48 8.64 -6.57 8.69
C ILE A 48 7.55 -6.78 9.75
N GLY A 49 6.98 -7.99 9.82
CA GLY A 49 5.98 -8.36 10.83
C GLY A 49 4.56 -8.41 10.27
N HIS A 50 3.58 -8.29 11.17
CA HIS A 50 2.16 -8.39 10.84
C HIS A 50 1.46 -7.03 10.84
N LYS A 51 0.48 -6.88 9.94
CA LYS A 51 -0.54 -5.83 10.00
C LYS A 51 -1.89 -6.49 10.28
N TYR A 52 -2.67 -5.87 11.14
CA TYR A 52 -4.01 -6.31 11.47
C TYR A 52 -5.04 -5.32 10.95
N SER A 53 -6.20 -5.82 10.51
CA SER A 53 -7.36 -4.96 10.31
C SER A 53 -7.96 -4.54 11.65
N ASN A 54 -8.90 -3.60 11.59
CA ASN A 54 -9.77 -3.31 12.72
C ASN A 54 -10.53 -4.56 13.16
N TRP A 55 -10.85 -4.60 14.45
CA TRP A 55 -11.71 -5.63 15.01
C TRP A 55 -13.14 -5.42 14.51
N ASN A 56 -13.72 -6.47 13.95
CA ASN A 56 -15.15 -6.56 13.71
C ASN A 56 -15.76 -7.35 14.86
N THR A 57 -16.94 -6.93 15.30
CA THR A 57 -17.65 -7.56 16.41
C THR A 57 -18.96 -8.13 15.90
N ILE A 58 -19.26 -9.37 16.27
CA ILE A 58 -20.56 -9.99 16.00
C ILE A 58 -21.13 -10.55 17.29
N TYR A 59 -22.42 -10.32 17.48
CA TYR A 59 -23.15 -10.73 18.66
C TYR A 59 -23.70 -12.15 18.51
N SER A 60 -23.73 -12.91 19.60
CA SER A 60 -24.49 -14.15 19.63
C SER A 60 -25.97 -13.86 19.41
N ALA A 61 -26.62 -14.54 18.45
CA ALA A 61 -28.04 -14.35 18.16
C ALA A 61 -28.95 -14.62 19.38
N LYS A 62 -28.58 -15.61 20.21
CA LYS A 62 -29.30 -15.98 21.44
C LYS A 62 -28.31 -16.26 22.57
N LYS A 63 -28.74 -16.09 23.83
CA LYS A 63 -27.98 -16.55 24.99
C LYS A 63 -27.83 -18.07 24.89
N LYS A 64 -26.62 -18.55 24.61
CA LYS A 64 -26.33 -19.98 24.45
C LYS A 64 -25.08 -20.34 25.23
N THR A 65 -25.13 -21.48 25.90
CA THR A 65 -24.03 -22.03 26.72
C THR A 65 -22.89 -22.56 25.87
N LYS A 66 -23.18 -23.07 24.67
CA LYS A 66 -22.22 -23.56 23.67
C LYS A 66 -22.76 -23.33 22.26
N SER A 67 -21.92 -22.85 21.34
CA SER A 67 -22.25 -22.81 19.91
C SER A 67 -21.01 -22.57 19.06
N THR A 68 -21.17 -22.63 17.75
CA THR A 68 -20.13 -22.27 16.79
C THR A 68 -20.60 -21.07 15.98
N PHE A 69 -19.79 -20.02 15.99
CA PHE A 69 -19.98 -18.87 15.13
C PHE A 69 -19.39 -19.15 13.75
N SER A 70 -20.19 -19.05 12.69
CA SER A 70 -19.72 -19.21 11.30
C SER A 70 -19.88 -17.90 10.54
N LYS A 71 -18.83 -17.47 9.83
CA LYS A 71 -18.87 -16.22 9.03
C LYS A 71 -17.91 -16.24 7.85
N SER A 72 -18.42 -15.85 6.70
CA SER A 72 -17.62 -15.56 5.52
C SER A 72 -16.90 -14.22 5.67
N VAL A 73 -15.58 -14.24 5.48
CA VAL A 73 -14.68 -13.09 5.57
C VAL A 73 -13.95 -12.93 4.26
N THR A 74 -14.30 -11.89 3.51
CA THR A 74 -13.59 -11.51 2.29
C THR A 74 -12.30 -10.76 2.63
N TRP A 75 -11.22 -11.18 1.98
CA TRP A 75 -9.89 -10.59 2.12
C TRP A 75 -9.30 -10.30 0.74
N ALA A 76 -8.43 -9.31 0.71
CA ALA A 76 -7.62 -8.99 -0.46
C ALA A 76 -6.19 -8.75 0.02
N ASN A 77 -5.23 -9.25 -0.75
CA ASN A 77 -3.87 -8.75 -0.70
C ASN A 77 -3.87 -7.27 -1.11
N SER A 78 -2.82 -6.54 -0.75
CA SER A 78 -2.71 -5.14 -1.16
C SER A 78 -1.27 -4.68 -1.27
N LEU A 79 -1.11 -3.56 -1.98
CA LEU A 79 0.13 -2.81 -2.10
C LEU A 79 -0.14 -1.35 -1.73
N THR A 80 0.79 -0.72 -1.02
CA THR A 80 0.77 0.72 -0.74
C THR A 80 2.13 1.31 -1.07
N GLY A 81 2.16 2.55 -1.59
CA GLY A 81 3.37 3.15 -2.14
C GLY A 81 3.73 2.63 -3.52
N ASN A 82 4.86 3.08 -4.05
CA ASN A 82 5.29 2.77 -5.42
C ASN A 82 6.79 2.42 -5.46
N VAL A 83 7.13 1.41 -6.27
CA VAL A 83 8.50 0.94 -6.54
C VAL A 83 8.79 0.79 -8.04
N SER A 84 7.92 1.36 -8.88
CA SER A 84 8.05 1.39 -10.34
C SER A 84 8.30 -0.01 -10.93
N LEU A 85 7.53 -0.99 -10.47
CA LEU A 85 7.57 -2.37 -10.95
C LEU A 85 6.24 -2.75 -11.59
N SER A 86 6.30 -3.48 -12.70
CA SER A 86 5.11 -4.11 -13.27
C SER A 86 4.55 -5.19 -12.34
N LYS A 87 3.24 -5.46 -12.47
CA LYS A 87 2.54 -6.46 -11.66
C LYS A 87 3.21 -7.84 -11.69
N GLY A 88 3.66 -8.30 -12.86
CA GLY A 88 4.35 -9.58 -13.01
C GLY A 88 5.67 -9.65 -12.23
N LYS A 89 6.53 -8.62 -12.35
CA LYS A 89 7.79 -8.54 -11.60
C LYS A 89 7.55 -8.43 -10.10
N LEU A 90 6.50 -7.73 -9.69
CA LEU A 90 6.11 -7.62 -8.29
C LEU A 90 5.65 -8.96 -7.70
N THR A 91 4.81 -9.70 -8.42
CA THR A 91 4.37 -11.04 -8.04
C THR A 91 5.55 -12.01 -7.94
N ALA A 92 6.47 -12.00 -8.92
CA ALA A 92 7.67 -12.82 -8.90
C ALA A 92 8.59 -12.48 -7.71
N LEU A 93 8.79 -11.18 -7.44
CA LEU A 93 9.56 -10.73 -6.28
C LEU A 93 8.92 -11.20 -4.98
N LEU A 94 7.62 -11.02 -4.81
CA LEU A 94 6.90 -11.26 -3.56
C LEU A 94 6.59 -12.74 -3.31
N GLY A 95 6.37 -13.53 -4.36
CA GLY A 95 5.86 -14.90 -4.28
C GLY A 95 4.35 -14.98 -4.03
N PHE A 96 3.61 -13.90 -4.31
CA PHE A 96 2.15 -13.85 -4.26
C PHE A 96 1.61 -12.68 -5.10
N ASN A 97 0.37 -12.80 -5.59
CA ASN A 97 -0.28 -11.75 -6.34
C ASN A 97 -0.91 -10.71 -5.39
N VAL A 98 -0.48 -9.45 -5.51
CA VAL A 98 -0.93 -8.35 -4.65
C VAL A 98 -2.37 -7.91 -4.90
N THR A 99 -2.98 -8.28 -6.03
CA THR A 99 -4.38 -7.98 -6.34
C THR A 99 -5.30 -9.16 -6.06
N TRP A 100 -4.76 -10.29 -5.59
CA TRP A 100 -5.59 -11.47 -5.33
C TRP A 100 -6.43 -11.24 -4.09
N SER A 101 -7.70 -11.58 -4.21
CA SER A 101 -8.70 -11.61 -3.15
C SER A 101 -9.46 -12.91 -3.17
N ASP A 102 -9.98 -13.30 -2.02
CA ASP A 102 -10.83 -14.46 -1.85
C ASP A 102 -11.71 -14.30 -0.60
N THR A 103 -12.59 -15.26 -0.36
CA THR A 103 -13.44 -15.34 0.82
C THR A 103 -13.18 -16.64 1.57
N VAL A 104 -12.95 -16.54 2.88
CA VAL A 104 -12.84 -17.71 3.75
C VAL A 104 -13.96 -17.72 4.76
N THR A 105 -14.48 -18.90 5.06
CA THR A 105 -15.43 -19.08 6.17
C THR A 105 -14.65 -19.42 7.42
N ILE A 106 -14.82 -18.61 8.47
CA ILE A 106 -14.27 -18.90 9.79
C ILE A 106 -15.33 -19.56 10.65
N ASN A 107 -14.92 -20.57 11.41
CA ASN A 107 -15.74 -21.22 12.42
C ASN A 107 -15.07 -21.00 13.78
N VAL A 108 -15.75 -20.30 14.67
CA VAL A 108 -15.23 -19.96 16.01
C VAL A 108 -16.13 -20.63 17.05
N PRO A 109 -15.71 -21.75 17.63
CA PRO A 109 -16.45 -22.36 18.73
C PRO A 109 -16.40 -21.46 19.96
N PHE A 110 -17.49 -21.41 20.70
CA PHE A 110 -17.55 -20.69 21.97
C PHE A 110 -18.34 -21.47 23.02
N SER A 111 -17.94 -21.32 24.27
CA SER A 111 -18.67 -21.83 25.43
C SER A 111 -18.70 -20.78 26.53
N PHE A 112 -19.87 -20.59 27.13
CA PHE A 112 -20.12 -19.57 28.12
C PHE A 112 -21.02 -20.04 29.24
N ASN A 113 -20.88 -19.41 30.40
CA ASN A 113 -21.85 -19.46 31.47
C ASN A 113 -23.00 -18.49 31.10
N GLY A 114 -24.21 -18.99 30.84
CA GLY A 114 -25.32 -18.31 30.14
C GLY A 114 -25.90 -17.01 30.72
N LYS A 115 -25.17 -16.36 31.64
CA LYS A 115 -25.55 -15.16 32.38
C LYS A 115 -25.51 -13.87 31.55
N TYR A 116 -24.66 -13.81 30.51
CA TYR A 116 -24.46 -12.61 29.69
C TYR A 116 -24.73 -12.88 28.20
N ARG A 117 -25.00 -11.84 27.41
CA ARG A 117 -24.79 -11.91 25.95
C ARG A 117 -23.28 -11.88 25.70
N GLN A 118 -22.80 -12.62 24.72
CA GLN A 118 -21.38 -12.62 24.37
C GLN A 118 -21.19 -12.25 22.91
N LYS A 119 -20.02 -11.69 22.62
CA LYS A 119 -19.65 -11.25 21.28
C LYS A 119 -18.33 -11.85 20.85
N VAL A 120 -18.29 -12.29 19.60
CA VAL A 120 -17.08 -12.78 18.95
C VAL A 120 -16.48 -11.61 18.19
N GLN A 121 -15.20 -11.34 18.45
CA GLN A 121 -14.43 -10.37 17.69
C GLN A 121 -13.50 -11.09 16.74
N TYR A 122 -13.38 -10.59 15.52
CA TYR A 122 -12.47 -11.14 14.52
C TYR A 122 -11.80 -10.02 13.73
N ARG A 123 -10.58 -10.28 13.26
CA ARG A 123 -9.82 -9.37 12.40
C ARG A 123 -8.91 -10.13 11.45
N LYS A 124 -8.68 -9.57 10.28
CA LYS A 124 -7.77 -10.11 9.27
C LYS A 124 -6.33 -9.85 9.70
N ARG A 125 -5.46 -10.85 9.56
CA ARG A 125 -4.02 -10.76 9.78
C ARG A 125 -3.32 -10.81 8.43
N TYR A 126 -2.34 -9.93 8.24
CA TYR A 126 -1.54 -9.85 7.03
C TYR A 126 -0.05 -9.89 7.37
N ARG A 127 0.74 -10.66 6.61
CA ARG A 127 2.20 -10.51 6.59
C ARG A 127 2.56 -9.25 5.82
N LYS A 128 3.31 -8.37 6.44
CA LYS A 128 3.76 -7.10 5.86
C LYS A 128 5.17 -7.24 5.32
N TYR A 129 5.35 -6.89 4.05
CA TYR A 129 6.64 -6.87 3.36
C TYR A 129 6.97 -5.45 2.94
N LYS A 130 8.16 -4.97 3.29
CA LYS A 130 8.73 -3.73 2.78
C LYS A 130 9.50 -4.04 1.49
N ILE A 131 9.20 -3.30 0.44
CA ILE A 131 9.91 -3.33 -0.84
C ILE A 131 10.65 -2.02 -0.97
N THR A 132 11.88 -2.06 -1.44
CA THR A 132 12.65 -0.86 -1.69
C THR A 132 13.50 -1.03 -2.93
N ARG A 133 13.62 0.07 -3.67
CA ARG A 133 14.37 0.18 -4.91
C ARG A 133 14.95 1.58 -4.99
N ILE A 134 16.11 1.72 -5.60
CA ILE A 134 16.70 3.03 -5.86
C ILE A 134 16.53 3.32 -7.34
N GLU A 135 16.06 4.52 -7.63
CA GLU A 135 16.00 5.11 -8.97
C GLU A 135 17.15 6.10 -9.10
N TYR A 136 17.94 5.95 -10.16
CA TYR A 136 18.98 6.88 -10.55
C TYR A 136 18.53 7.58 -11.83
N LEU A 137 18.42 8.90 -11.76
CA LEU A 137 18.15 9.75 -12.89
C LEU A 137 19.46 10.44 -13.27
N LYS A 138 19.98 10.10 -14.45
CA LYS A 138 21.18 10.71 -15.02
C LYS A 138 20.75 11.58 -16.19
N ILE A 139 21.05 12.87 -16.10
CA ILE A 139 20.95 13.81 -17.21
C ILE A 139 22.38 13.95 -17.75
N VAL A 140 22.60 13.68 -19.04
CA VAL A 140 23.93 13.85 -19.67
C VAL A 140 24.39 15.30 -19.47
N GLY A 141 25.62 15.49 -18.98
CA GLY A 141 26.16 16.81 -18.63
C GLY A 141 25.80 17.33 -17.22
N SER A 142 25.07 16.57 -16.40
CA SER A 142 24.68 16.97 -15.04
C SER A 142 24.94 15.89 -13.98
N SER A 143 24.77 16.29 -12.71
CA SER A 143 24.84 15.39 -11.56
C SER A 143 23.74 14.32 -11.58
N THR A 144 24.06 13.13 -11.08
CA THR A 144 23.08 12.04 -10.99
C THR A 144 22.20 12.21 -9.75
N GLN A 145 20.89 12.22 -9.93
CA GLN A 145 19.94 12.26 -8.81
C GLN A 145 19.58 10.85 -8.37
N LYS A 146 19.44 10.68 -7.05
CA LYS A 146 19.11 9.40 -6.42
C LYS A 146 17.80 9.53 -5.64
N LYS A 147 16.86 8.63 -5.93
CA LYS A 147 15.56 8.57 -5.25
C LYS A 147 15.30 7.19 -4.65
N HIS A 148 14.91 7.16 -3.38
CA HIS A 148 14.53 5.93 -2.70
C HIS A 148 13.04 5.65 -2.85
N LEU A 149 12.69 4.67 -3.67
CA LEU A 149 11.32 4.20 -3.82
C LEU A 149 11.00 3.15 -2.75
N LYS A 150 9.84 3.29 -2.11
CA LYS A 150 9.38 2.40 -1.03
C LYS A 150 7.93 2.02 -1.27
N ALA A 151 7.64 0.73 -1.12
CA ALA A 151 6.28 0.21 -1.10
C ALA A 151 6.13 -0.83 0.02
N PHE A 152 4.90 -1.05 0.46
CA PHE A 152 4.54 -2.11 1.39
C PHE A 152 3.50 -3.01 0.77
N ALA A 153 3.81 -4.31 0.70
CA ALA A 153 2.90 -5.35 0.26
C ALA A 153 2.35 -6.11 1.48
N TYR A 154 1.08 -6.47 1.42
CA TYR A 154 0.36 -7.16 2.47
C TYR A 154 -0.18 -8.47 1.91
N LYS A 155 0.35 -9.60 2.40
CA LYS A 155 -0.13 -10.94 2.09
C LYS A 155 -1.09 -11.38 3.18
N TYR A 156 -2.29 -11.81 2.82
CA TYR A 156 -3.23 -12.41 3.76
C TYR A 156 -2.61 -13.63 4.45
N ASP A 157 -2.81 -13.74 5.76
CA ASP A 157 -2.19 -14.75 6.64
C ASP A 157 -3.19 -15.36 7.64
N GLY A 158 -4.49 -15.17 7.38
CA GLY A 158 -5.57 -15.73 8.18
C GLY A 158 -6.40 -14.69 8.94
N VAL A 159 -7.35 -15.19 9.73
CA VAL A 159 -8.18 -14.41 10.64
C VAL A 159 -7.79 -14.76 12.07
N VAL A 160 -7.67 -13.73 12.92
CA VAL A 160 -7.57 -13.89 14.36
C VAL A 160 -8.94 -13.60 14.95
N SER A 161 -9.45 -14.52 15.75
CA SER A 161 -10.70 -14.35 16.48
C SER A 161 -10.46 -14.41 17.99
N ARG A 162 -11.36 -13.78 18.74
CA ARG A 162 -11.42 -13.88 20.19
C ARG A 162 -12.85 -13.77 20.66
N VAL A 163 -13.09 -14.39 21.79
CA VAL A 163 -14.38 -14.40 22.46
C VAL A 163 -14.36 -13.36 23.57
N VAL A 164 -15.37 -12.47 23.59
CA VAL A 164 -15.45 -11.34 24.54
C VAL A 164 -16.81 -11.33 25.23
N ARG A 165 -16.83 -11.09 26.54
CA ARG A 165 -18.08 -10.88 27.29
C ARG A 165 -18.65 -9.51 26.96
N ASP A 166 -19.96 -9.43 26.78
CA ASP A 166 -20.66 -8.15 26.81
C ASP A 166 -20.85 -7.77 28.28
N LYS A 167 -20.37 -6.58 28.66
CA LYS A 167 -20.46 -6.08 30.03
C LYS A 167 -21.89 -5.61 30.30
#